data_AF-A0A1G8BGK3-F1
#
_entry.id   AF-A0A1G8BGK3-F1
#
_cell.length_a   1.000
_cell.length_b   1.000
_cell.length_c   1.000
_cell.angle_alpha   90.00
_cell.angle_beta   90.00
_cell.angle_gamma   90.00
#
_symmetry.space_group_name_H-M   'P 1'
#
loop_
_entity.id
_entity.type
_entity.pdbx_description
1 polymer ?
#
loop_
_entity_poly.entity_id
_entity_poly.type
_entity_poly.pdbx_seq_one_letter_code
_entity_poly.pdbx_strand_id
1 'polypeptide(L)'
;MTQFINPVDILNLAATDLTTIDDTSIKRAKKAVLAEIDLSDDGFFNYHGQQLTRADCERVIDELEQRDKLEFYHFIANNAALSKFLLNGDESFFTAFRHESIYKLPEFVRFISPYFATAYDSILWKAWQRKDGSFSQLIAIDPIVTPDDIETSCKTLRNDLVRQVEDVLVITDKVKDTTQEIDINAIMAQVEVLMDKERLNTLPPYFQEIRNKMAIALRNLSVEINNTRINLPVAKQLHQDILTLKIDGVAKETILKDYEVLLNIEQEQKAAKGDDPIVNQYLELIRLLSQIVEAAANPQTNVGGVKIWIDKNIDIAAISALDGKYKAIKYRLAIKLSTLGGNLWKHHRNKEAAYSYIEMAERIQGLEAETLELLSQAKFQIFSEDRSSVGEHDPDGSNEKTLKNMLWGAFAIIISLLLFKACS
;
A
#
# COMPACT_ATOMS: atom_id res chain seq x y z
N MET A 1 17.67 19.30 -9.47
CA MET A 1 17.22 18.29 -10.44
C MET A 1 18.47 17.74 -11.07
N THR A 2 18.77 16.46 -10.90
CA THR A 2 20.01 15.87 -11.42
C THR A 2 19.80 15.59 -12.90
N GLN A 3 20.41 16.42 -13.76
CA GLN A 3 20.21 16.33 -15.20
C GLN A 3 21.14 15.29 -15.81
N PHE A 4 20.60 14.38 -16.59
CA PHE A 4 21.41 13.39 -17.30
C PHE A 4 22.09 14.05 -18.50
N ILE A 5 23.40 13.85 -18.60
CA ILE A 5 24.21 14.30 -19.73
C ILE A 5 25.09 13.12 -20.11
N ASN A 6 25.07 12.74 -21.39
CA ASN A 6 25.85 11.63 -21.87
C ASN A 6 27.15 12.15 -22.54
N PRO A 7 28.32 12.01 -21.91
CA PRO A 7 29.59 12.44 -22.49
C PRO A 7 29.95 11.66 -23.77
N VAL A 8 29.47 10.43 -23.95
CA VAL A 8 29.69 9.69 -25.22
C VAL A 8 28.95 10.36 -26.38
N ASP A 9 27.75 10.90 -26.13
CA ASP A 9 26.98 11.63 -27.13
C ASP A 9 27.60 13.01 -27.41
N ILE A 10 28.03 13.75 -26.37
CA ILE A 10 28.74 15.03 -26.52
C ILE A 10 30.00 14.88 -27.38
N LEU A 11 30.77 13.82 -27.15
CA LEU A 11 32.00 13.55 -27.90
C LEU A 11 31.75 12.92 -29.28
N ASN A 12 30.49 12.66 -29.64
CA ASN A 12 30.07 11.97 -30.86
C ASN A 12 30.76 10.59 -31.02
N LEU A 13 30.88 9.84 -29.91
CA LEU A 13 31.55 8.54 -29.85
C LEU A 13 30.56 7.35 -29.86
N ALA A 14 29.25 7.58 -29.91
CA ALA A 14 28.23 6.53 -29.84
C ALA A 14 28.43 5.40 -30.88
N ALA A 15 28.78 5.77 -32.12
CA ALA A 15 29.03 4.84 -33.22
C ALA A 15 30.45 4.24 -33.23
N THR A 16 31.32 4.67 -32.31
CA THR A 16 32.69 4.16 -32.20
C THR A 16 32.69 2.85 -31.42
N ASP A 17 33.47 1.87 -31.85
CA ASP A 17 33.58 0.59 -31.13
C ASP A 17 34.22 0.81 -29.75
N LEU A 18 33.58 0.27 -28.71
CA LEU A 18 33.95 0.49 -27.30
C LEU A 18 35.38 0.05 -26.97
N THR A 19 35.93 -0.93 -27.71
CA THR A 19 37.30 -1.40 -27.52
C THR A 19 38.36 -0.44 -28.07
N THR A 20 37.95 0.47 -28.95
CA THR A 20 38.83 1.44 -29.63
C THR A 20 38.79 2.82 -28.98
N ILE A 21 37.86 3.06 -28.05
CA ILE A 21 37.77 4.31 -27.31
C ILE A 21 38.84 4.28 -26.21
N ASP A 22 39.93 5.02 -26.42
CA ASP A 22 41.02 5.21 -25.48
C ASP A 22 41.14 6.68 -25.01
N ASP A 23 42.01 6.93 -24.02
CA ASP A 23 42.26 8.28 -23.49
C ASP A 23 42.68 9.29 -24.56
N THR A 24 43.37 8.82 -25.61
CA THR A 24 43.84 9.71 -26.68
C THR A 24 42.69 10.17 -27.55
N SER A 25 41.76 9.27 -27.86
CA SER A 25 40.54 9.54 -28.61
C SER A 25 39.61 10.47 -27.84
N ILE A 26 39.45 10.25 -26.53
CA ILE A 26 38.65 11.10 -25.63
C ILE A 26 39.27 12.49 -25.54
N LYS A 27 40.58 12.62 -25.29
CA LYS A 27 41.27 13.92 -25.23
C LYS A 27 41.16 14.71 -26.53
N ARG A 28 41.23 14.03 -27.68
CA ARG A 28 41.07 14.66 -28.99
C ARG A 28 39.64 15.17 -29.18
N ALA A 29 38.63 14.34 -28.89
CA ALA A 29 37.23 14.73 -29.01
C ALA A 29 36.86 15.84 -28.02
N LYS A 30 37.37 15.80 -26.78
CA LYS A 30 37.22 16.86 -25.77
C LYS A 30 37.72 18.21 -26.31
N LYS A 31 38.91 18.24 -26.91
CA LYS A 31 39.44 19.48 -27.52
C LYS A 31 38.54 20.03 -28.63
N ALA A 32 37.92 19.17 -29.44
CA ALA A 32 37.00 19.59 -30.49
C ALA A 32 35.75 20.25 -29.91
N VAL A 33 35.12 19.63 -28.90
CA VAL A 33 33.94 20.17 -28.20
C VAL A 33 34.26 21.51 -27.53
N LEU A 34 35.42 21.64 -26.88
CA LEU A 34 35.82 22.90 -26.25
C LEU A 34 36.07 24.02 -27.27
N ALA A 35 36.67 23.68 -28.41
CA ALA A 35 36.83 24.63 -29.50
C ALA A 35 35.49 25.06 -30.11
N GLU A 36 34.51 24.16 -30.19
CA GLU A 36 33.15 24.49 -30.64
C GLU A 36 32.46 25.49 -29.71
N ILE A 37 32.60 25.32 -28.39
CA ILE A 37 32.10 26.29 -27.39
C ILE A 37 32.79 27.64 -27.57
N ASP A 38 34.12 27.65 -27.66
CA ASP A 38 34.90 28.90 -27.79
C ASP A 38 34.61 29.65 -29.12
N LEU A 39 34.10 28.94 -30.14
CA LEU A 39 33.69 29.49 -31.44
C LEU A 39 32.19 29.83 -31.53
N SER A 40 31.38 29.43 -30.55
CA SER A 40 29.94 29.72 -30.51
C SER A 40 29.65 31.18 -30.14
N ASP A 41 28.60 31.76 -30.71
CA ASP A 41 28.22 33.16 -30.45
C ASP A 41 27.69 33.39 -29.03
N ASP A 42 27.11 32.35 -28.41
CA ASP A 42 26.52 32.40 -27.06
C ASP A 42 27.45 31.83 -25.98
N GLY A 43 28.55 31.17 -26.35
CA GLY A 43 29.51 30.57 -25.41
C GLY A 43 29.03 29.25 -24.80
N PHE A 44 28.07 28.57 -25.42
CA PHE A 44 27.47 27.33 -24.91
C PHE A 44 27.54 26.19 -25.93
N PHE A 45 27.57 24.96 -25.41
CA PHE A 45 27.35 23.76 -26.21
C PHE A 45 25.87 23.39 -26.22
N ASN A 46 25.26 23.30 -27.40
CA ASN A 46 23.84 22.98 -27.55
C ASN A 46 23.60 21.46 -27.56
N TYR A 47 23.10 20.91 -26.45
CA TYR A 47 22.86 19.49 -26.25
C TYR A 47 21.37 19.20 -26.01
N HIS A 48 20.68 18.59 -26.98
CA HIS A 48 19.26 18.24 -26.90
C HIS A 48 18.34 19.38 -26.40
N GLY A 49 18.58 20.61 -26.88
CA GLY A 49 17.81 21.80 -26.49
C GLY A 49 18.26 22.42 -25.15
N GLN A 50 19.39 21.98 -24.61
CA GLN A 50 20.02 22.52 -23.40
C GLN A 50 21.31 23.25 -23.78
N GLN A 51 21.60 24.34 -23.10
CA GLN A 51 22.87 25.05 -23.21
C GLN A 51 23.79 24.58 -22.08
N LEU A 52 24.86 23.87 -22.43
CA LEU A 52 25.86 23.38 -21.48
C LEU A 52 27.04 24.35 -21.43
N THR A 53 27.50 24.66 -20.22
CA THR A 53 28.74 25.44 -20.06
C THR A 53 29.96 24.57 -20.35
N ARG A 54 31.10 25.20 -20.60
CA ARG A 54 32.40 24.53 -20.67
C ARG A 54 32.66 23.64 -19.44
N ALA A 55 32.35 24.14 -18.24
CA ALA A 55 32.54 23.41 -17.00
C ALA A 55 31.63 22.17 -16.90
N ASP A 56 30.40 22.25 -17.41
CA ASP A 56 29.48 21.11 -17.45
C ASP A 56 30.02 20.00 -18.35
N CYS A 57 30.45 20.36 -19.57
CA CYS A 57 31.04 19.42 -20.53
C CYS A 57 32.31 18.79 -19.97
N GLU A 58 33.23 19.57 -19.40
CA GLU A 58 34.47 19.05 -18.82
C GLU A 58 34.17 18.06 -17.68
N ARG A 59 33.27 18.43 -16.75
CA ARG A 59 32.90 17.59 -15.61
C ARG A 59 32.39 16.22 -16.03
N VAL A 60 31.49 16.16 -17.02
CA VAL A 60 30.90 14.88 -17.45
C VAL A 60 31.85 14.06 -18.31
N ILE A 61 32.71 14.71 -19.11
CA ILE A 61 33.74 14.02 -19.91
C ILE A 61 34.79 13.37 -19.01
N ASP A 62 35.17 14.02 -17.90
CA ASP A 62 36.15 13.49 -16.96
C ASP A 62 35.63 12.21 -16.26
N GLU A 63 34.31 11.99 -16.23
CA GLU A 63 33.75 10.72 -15.73
C GLU A 63 34.12 9.51 -16.61
N LEU A 64 34.49 9.73 -17.88
CA LEU A 64 34.91 8.68 -18.81
C LEU A 64 36.30 8.10 -18.50
N GLU A 65 37.07 8.71 -17.60
CA GLU A 65 38.32 8.13 -17.08
C GLU A 65 38.07 6.81 -16.33
N GLN A 66 36.85 6.62 -15.80
CA GLN A 66 36.43 5.36 -15.19
C GLN A 66 35.90 4.43 -16.27
N ARG A 67 36.58 3.30 -16.50
CA ARG A 67 36.26 2.36 -17.57
C ARG A 67 34.80 1.90 -17.52
N ASP A 68 34.30 1.51 -16.36
CA ASP A 68 32.92 1.04 -16.18
C ASP A 68 31.89 2.10 -16.60
N LYS A 69 32.14 3.37 -16.25
CA LYS A 69 31.24 4.48 -16.65
C LYS A 69 31.24 4.69 -18.16
N LEU A 70 32.40 4.57 -18.82
CA LEU A 70 32.47 4.63 -20.27
C LEU A 70 31.61 3.52 -20.93
N GLU A 71 31.64 2.30 -20.40
CA GLU A 71 30.78 1.22 -20.91
C GLU A 71 29.29 1.54 -20.71
N PHE A 72 28.92 2.08 -19.54
CA PHE A 72 27.53 2.43 -19.25
C PHE A 72 27.02 3.58 -20.12
N TYR A 73 27.80 4.65 -20.28
CA TYR A 73 27.45 5.76 -21.16
C TYR A 73 27.37 5.34 -22.63
N HIS A 74 28.29 4.47 -23.07
CA HIS A 74 28.28 3.94 -24.44
C HIS A 74 27.05 3.05 -24.70
N PHE A 75 26.67 2.22 -23.72
CA PHE A 75 25.44 1.45 -23.77
C PHE A 75 24.21 2.37 -23.88
N ILE A 76 24.11 3.40 -23.04
CA ILE A 76 22.97 4.34 -23.05
C ILE A 76 22.90 5.10 -24.38
N ALA A 77 24.03 5.56 -24.92
CA ALA A 77 24.12 6.24 -26.22
C ALA A 77 23.51 5.40 -27.35
N ASN A 78 23.71 4.08 -27.29
CA ASN A 78 23.20 3.12 -28.27
C ASN A 78 21.77 2.62 -27.96
N ASN A 79 21.22 2.97 -26.80
CA ASN A 79 19.84 2.67 -26.43
C ASN A 79 18.97 3.94 -26.50
N ALA A 80 18.45 4.22 -27.69
CA ALA A 80 17.70 5.46 -27.96
C ALA A 80 16.48 5.66 -27.04
N ALA A 81 15.81 4.58 -26.63
CA ALA A 81 14.65 4.67 -25.74
C ALA A 81 15.06 5.07 -24.31
N LEU A 82 16.10 4.42 -23.77
CA LEU A 82 16.63 4.75 -22.44
C LEU A 82 17.26 6.14 -22.41
N SER A 83 18.05 6.49 -23.43
CA SER A 83 18.69 7.81 -23.51
C SER A 83 17.65 8.94 -23.49
N LYS A 84 16.61 8.85 -24.34
CA LYS A 84 15.51 9.85 -24.34
C LYS A 84 14.80 9.90 -23.00
N PHE A 85 14.50 8.74 -22.40
CA PHE A 85 13.86 8.70 -21.09
C PHE A 85 14.69 9.42 -20.01
N LEU A 86 16.00 9.14 -19.93
CA LEU A 86 16.88 9.79 -18.96
C LEU A 86 17.04 11.30 -19.21
N LEU A 87 16.97 11.74 -20.48
CA LEU A 87 17.12 13.15 -20.86
C LEU A 87 15.87 13.99 -20.60
N ASN A 88 14.68 13.48 -20.93
CA ASN A 88 13.45 14.28 -20.91
C ASN A 88 12.19 13.53 -20.45
N GLY A 89 12.31 12.29 -19.97
CA GLY A 89 11.17 11.49 -19.53
C GLY A 89 10.30 10.98 -20.68
N ASP A 90 10.89 10.68 -21.85
CA ASP A 90 10.15 10.08 -22.95
C ASP A 90 9.52 8.72 -22.55
N GLU A 91 8.19 8.66 -22.60
CA GLU A 91 7.40 7.49 -22.17
C GLU A 91 7.57 6.28 -23.11
N SER A 92 8.14 6.45 -24.31
CA SER A 92 8.35 5.36 -25.26
C SER A 92 9.23 4.24 -24.70
N PHE A 93 10.09 4.54 -23.73
CA PHE A 93 10.87 3.55 -22.99
C PHE A 93 10.01 2.44 -22.40
N PHE A 94 8.84 2.77 -21.84
CA PHE A 94 7.93 1.79 -21.22
C PHE A 94 7.12 1.02 -22.27
N THR A 95 6.82 1.63 -23.42
CA THR A 95 6.11 0.95 -24.52
C THR A 95 7.02 0.00 -25.31
N ALA A 96 8.31 0.29 -25.38
CA ALA A 96 9.31 -0.47 -26.11
C ALA A 96 10.30 -1.20 -25.19
N PHE A 97 9.91 -1.40 -23.92
CA PHE A 97 10.80 -1.92 -22.89
C PHE A 97 11.36 -3.29 -23.26
N ARG A 98 12.68 -3.43 -23.20
CA ARG A 98 13.39 -4.69 -23.44
C ARG A 98 14.04 -5.13 -22.15
N HIS A 99 13.96 -6.43 -21.86
CA HIS A 99 14.63 -7.01 -20.71
C HIS A 99 16.11 -7.19 -21.04
N GLU A 100 16.92 -6.18 -20.73
CA GLU A 100 18.36 -6.21 -20.96
C GLU A 100 19.11 -6.64 -19.71
N SER A 101 20.10 -7.52 -19.87
CA SER A 101 20.87 -8.07 -18.73
C SER A 101 21.55 -7.00 -17.89
N ILE A 102 21.91 -5.86 -18.50
CA ILE A 102 22.55 -4.73 -17.81
C ILE A 102 21.66 -4.11 -16.73
N TYR A 103 20.33 -4.21 -16.85
CA TYR A 103 19.39 -3.72 -15.84
C TYR A 103 19.41 -4.55 -14.54
N LYS A 104 20.09 -5.69 -14.55
CA LYS A 104 20.34 -6.52 -13.37
C LYS A 104 21.69 -6.25 -12.72
N LEU A 105 22.57 -5.47 -13.36
CA LEU A 105 23.89 -5.15 -12.85
C LEU A 105 23.77 -4.05 -11.78
N PRO A 106 24.07 -4.32 -10.49
CA PRO A 106 23.88 -3.35 -9.42
C PRO A 106 24.63 -2.02 -9.65
N GLU A 107 25.80 -2.09 -10.24
CA GLU A 107 26.64 -0.94 -10.56
C GLU A 107 25.99 -0.03 -11.60
N PHE A 108 25.38 -0.62 -12.63
CA PHE A 108 24.65 0.12 -13.66
C PHE A 108 23.38 0.74 -13.09
N VAL A 109 22.60 -0.02 -12.31
CA VAL A 109 21.39 0.49 -11.65
C VAL A 109 21.76 1.66 -10.75
N ARG A 110 22.78 1.52 -9.90
CA ARG A 110 23.27 2.60 -9.04
C ARG A 110 23.71 3.83 -9.84
N PHE A 111 24.31 3.62 -11.00
CA PHE A 111 24.76 4.70 -11.87
C PHE A 111 23.59 5.49 -12.49
N ILE A 112 22.57 4.82 -13.04
CA ILE A 112 21.44 5.51 -13.68
C ILE A 112 20.36 5.98 -12.71
N SER A 113 20.28 5.38 -11.52
CA SER A 113 19.17 5.52 -10.57
C SER A 113 18.79 6.97 -10.24
N PRO A 114 19.72 7.91 -9.95
CA PRO A 114 19.34 9.29 -9.63
C PRO A 114 18.64 10.02 -10.78
N TYR A 115 19.05 9.74 -12.02
CA TYR A 115 18.48 10.30 -13.23
C TYR A 115 17.14 9.63 -13.57
N PHE A 116 17.11 8.30 -13.49
CA PHE A 116 15.93 7.49 -13.75
C PHE A 116 14.81 7.87 -12.76
N ALA A 117 15.11 7.98 -11.47
CA ALA A 117 14.15 8.34 -10.44
C ALA A 117 13.52 9.72 -10.72
N THR A 118 14.32 10.72 -11.06
CA THR A 118 13.83 12.07 -11.36
C THR A 118 12.89 12.07 -12.59
N ALA A 119 13.27 11.36 -13.65
CA ALA A 119 12.44 11.24 -14.85
C ALA A 119 11.15 10.44 -14.58
N TYR A 120 11.27 9.34 -13.83
CA TYR A 120 10.17 8.45 -13.47
C TYR A 120 9.11 9.16 -12.63
N ASP A 121 9.50 9.98 -11.65
CA ASP A 121 8.56 10.78 -10.83
C ASP A 121 7.67 11.66 -11.70
N SER A 122 8.28 12.35 -12.67
CA SER A 122 7.56 13.24 -13.58
C SER A 122 6.55 12.50 -14.44
N ILE A 123 6.93 11.37 -15.03
CA ILE A 123 6.02 10.61 -15.91
C ILE A 123 4.97 9.83 -15.12
N LEU A 124 5.31 9.32 -13.93
CA LEU A 124 4.39 8.63 -13.04
C LEU A 124 3.26 9.58 -12.63
N TRP A 125 3.62 10.82 -12.27
CA TRP A 125 2.67 11.87 -11.97
C TRP A 125 1.78 12.24 -13.18
N LYS A 126 2.37 12.43 -14.36
CA LYS A 126 1.59 12.73 -15.58
C LYS A 126 0.62 11.60 -15.92
N ALA A 127 1.07 10.35 -15.86
CA ALA A 127 0.24 9.18 -16.12
C ALA A 127 -0.90 9.08 -15.09
N TRP A 128 -0.62 9.36 -13.82
CA TRP A 128 -1.66 9.45 -12.79
C TRP A 128 -2.71 10.52 -13.14
N GLN A 129 -2.30 11.71 -13.56
CA GLN A 129 -3.26 12.78 -13.86
C GLN A 129 -4.20 12.47 -15.04
N ARG A 130 -3.78 11.67 -16.02
CA ARG A 130 -4.56 11.36 -17.24
C ARG A 130 -5.81 10.52 -16.98
N LYS A 131 -5.88 9.78 -15.86
CA LYS A 131 -7.00 8.89 -15.52
C LYS A 131 -7.34 7.87 -16.62
N ASP A 132 -6.33 7.38 -17.33
CA ASP A 132 -6.46 6.38 -18.39
C ASP A 132 -5.59 5.14 -18.10
N GLY A 133 -5.44 4.25 -19.08
CA GLY A 133 -4.63 3.04 -18.95
C GLY A 133 -3.11 3.29 -18.85
N SER A 134 -2.62 4.52 -19.08
CA SER A 134 -1.18 4.81 -19.13
C SER A 134 -0.48 4.55 -17.80
N PHE A 135 -1.14 4.85 -16.68
CA PHE A 135 -0.60 4.58 -15.35
C PHE A 135 -0.34 3.09 -15.15
N SER A 136 -1.29 2.23 -15.53
CA SER A 136 -1.16 0.78 -15.38
C SER A 136 -0.06 0.19 -16.27
N GLN A 137 0.12 0.74 -17.47
CA GLN A 137 1.20 0.33 -18.37
C GLN A 137 2.58 0.69 -17.82
N LEU A 138 2.70 1.89 -17.24
CA LEU A 138 3.95 2.40 -16.68
C LEU A 138 4.39 1.57 -15.46
N ILE A 139 3.48 1.30 -14.51
CA ILE A 139 3.81 0.55 -13.29
C ILE A 139 3.94 -0.96 -13.49
N ALA A 140 3.63 -1.48 -14.68
CA ALA A 140 3.82 -2.90 -15.00
C ALA A 140 5.30 -3.27 -15.13
N ILE A 141 6.18 -2.26 -15.27
CA ILE A 141 7.63 -2.41 -15.32
C ILE A 141 8.17 -1.83 -14.01
N ASP A 142 8.94 -2.65 -13.28
CA ASP A 142 9.59 -2.18 -12.07
C ASP A 142 10.58 -1.04 -12.40
N PRO A 143 10.57 0.07 -11.64
CA PRO A 143 11.47 1.18 -11.89
C PRO A 143 12.92 0.74 -11.68
N ILE A 144 13.82 1.16 -12.58
CA ILE A 144 15.25 0.82 -12.51
C ILE A 144 15.95 1.79 -11.57
N VAL A 145 15.66 1.65 -10.28
CA VAL A 145 16.17 2.51 -9.21
C VAL A 145 16.74 1.68 -8.06
N THR A 146 17.67 2.28 -7.34
CA THR A 146 18.14 1.74 -6.06
C THR A 146 17.14 2.00 -4.95
N PRO A 147 17.19 1.26 -3.83
CA PRO A 147 16.32 1.49 -2.67
C PRO A 147 16.33 2.95 -2.17
N ASP A 148 17.50 3.60 -2.21
CA ASP A 148 17.68 4.97 -1.73
C ASP A 148 16.95 6.01 -2.61
N ASP A 149 16.71 5.69 -3.88
CA ASP A 149 16.07 6.59 -4.85
C ASP A 149 14.57 6.29 -5.07
N ILE A 150 14.01 5.25 -4.43
CA ILE A 150 12.58 4.91 -4.56
C ILE A 150 11.71 6.10 -4.15
N GLU A 151 12.03 6.75 -3.04
CA GLU A 151 11.26 7.91 -2.56
C GLU A 151 11.31 9.07 -3.55
N THR A 152 12.49 9.35 -4.12
CA THR A 152 12.65 10.35 -5.17
C THR A 152 11.82 10.00 -6.40
N SER A 153 11.79 8.72 -6.78
CA SER A 153 11.10 8.25 -7.99
C SER A 153 9.58 8.38 -7.97
N CYS A 154 8.98 8.56 -6.79
CA CYS A 154 7.54 8.65 -6.66
C CYS A 154 7.07 9.83 -5.80
N LYS A 155 7.97 10.77 -5.53
CA LYS A 155 7.79 11.87 -4.59
C LYS A 155 6.53 12.70 -4.86
N THR A 156 6.31 13.09 -6.10
CA THR A 156 5.21 14.00 -6.48
C THR A 156 3.86 13.34 -6.26
N LEU A 157 3.69 12.11 -6.76
CA LEU A 157 2.46 11.33 -6.52
C LEU A 157 2.27 11.02 -5.03
N ARG A 158 3.33 10.63 -4.33
CA ARG A 158 3.30 10.39 -2.88
C ARG A 158 2.79 11.62 -2.12
N ASN A 159 3.31 12.81 -2.44
CA ASN A 159 2.90 14.05 -1.79
C ASN A 159 1.43 14.39 -2.07
N ASP A 160 0.95 14.18 -3.31
CA ASP A 160 -0.46 14.38 -3.64
C ASP A 160 -1.37 13.44 -2.85
N LEU A 161 -1.03 12.16 -2.75
CA LEU A 161 -1.80 11.19 -1.97
C LEU A 161 -1.76 11.51 -0.46
N VAL A 162 -0.62 11.96 0.07
CA VAL A 162 -0.53 12.43 1.47
C VAL A 162 -1.45 13.62 1.70
N ARG A 163 -1.48 14.59 0.79
CA ARG A 163 -2.42 15.71 0.85
C ARG A 163 -3.87 15.25 0.83
N GLN A 164 -4.23 14.26 0.00
CA GLN A 164 -5.59 13.71 0.00
C GLN A 164 -5.95 13.07 1.36
N VAL A 165 -5.00 12.44 2.06
CA VAL A 165 -5.21 11.95 3.44
C VAL A 165 -5.48 13.12 4.38
N GLU A 166 -4.70 14.21 4.28
CA GLU A 166 -4.91 15.42 5.08
C GLU A 166 -6.29 16.05 4.81
N ASP A 167 -6.74 16.08 3.55
CA ASP A 167 -8.07 16.57 3.19
C ASP A 167 -9.19 15.75 3.86
N VAL A 168 -9.05 14.42 3.95
CA VAL A 168 -9.99 13.57 4.72
C VAL A 168 -9.97 13.90 6.21
N LEU A 169 -8.81 14.18 6.80
CA LEU A 169 -8.71 14.59 8.20
C LEU A 169 -9.39 15.95 8.44
N VAL A 170 -9.23 16.90 7.52
CA VAL A 170 -9.95 18.19 7.59
C VAL A 170 -11.46 18.00 7.51
N ILE A 171 -11.94 17.09 6.64
CA ILE A 171 -13.37 16.72 6.60
C ILE A 171 -13.81 16.11 7.94
N THR A 172 -12.97 15.26 8.54
CA THR A 172 -13.24 14.64 9.85
C THR A 172 -13.40 15.70 10.94
N ASP A 173 -12.54 16.71 10.97
CA ASP A 173 -12.63 17.79 11.95
C ASP A 173 -13.89 18.66 11.75
N LYS A 174 -14.31 18.89 10.51
CA LYS A 174 -15.62 19.52 10.22
C LYS A 174 -16.79 18.69 10.74
N VAL A 175 -16.73 17.37 10.59
CA VAL A 175 -17.75 16.46 11.11
C VAL A 175 -17.81 16.50 12.64
N LYS A 176 -16.67 16.59 13.32
CA LYS A 176 -16.58 16.70 14.78
C LYS A 176 -17.18 17.99 15.34
N ASP A 177 -17.13 19.09 14.60
CA ASP A 177 -17.61 20.40 15.06
C ASP A 177 -19.15 20.46 15.07
N THR A 178 -19.76 20.11 16.20
CA THR A 178 -21.23 20.13 16.39
C THR A 178 -21.86 21.51 16.24
N THR A 179 -21.09 22.59 16.22
CA THR A 179 -21.62 23.95 16.02
C THR A 179 -21.91 24.26 14.56
N GLN A 180 -21.30 23.50 13.63
CA GLN A 180 -21.52 23.64 12.20
C GLN A 180 -22.66 22.73 11.74
N GLU A 181 -23.57 23.30 10.96
CA GLU A 181 -24.50 22.53 10.15
C GLU A 181 -23.72 21.92 8.99
N ILE A 182 -23.86 20.62 8.81
CA ILE A 182 -23.15 19.88 7.76
C ILE A 182 -24.14 19.07 6.93
N ASP A 183 -23.88 19.02 5.63
CA ASP A 183 -24.56 18.11 4.73
C ASP A 183 -23.70 16.84 4.57
N ILE A 184 -24.17 15.74 5.15
CA ILE A 184 -23.49 14.45 5.08
C ILE A 184 -23.40 13.95 3.62
N ASN A 185 -24.38 14.25 2.77
CA ASN A 185 -24.32 13.83 1.37
C ASN A 185 -23.22 14.58 0.62
N ALA A 186 -23.06 15.87 0.89
CA ALA A 186 -21.97 16.68 0.34
C ALA A 186 -20.59 16.23 0.84
N ILE A 187 -20.50 15.75 2.08
CA ILE A 187 -19.27 15.11 2.61
C ILE A 187 -18.99 13.82 1.85
N MET A 188 -19.99 12.95 1.66
CA MET A 188 -19.79 11.67 0.96
C MET A 188 -19.40 11.88 -0.51
N ALA A 189 -19.93 12.90 -1.19
CA ALA A 189 -19.49 13.26 -2.53
C ALA A 189 -18.01 13.67 -2.58
N GLN A 190 -17.50 14.38 -1.56
CA GLN A 190 -16.06 14.69 -1.46
C GLN A 190 -15.24 13.43 -1.19
N VAL A 191 -15.72 12.56 -0.29
CA VAL A 191 -15.05 11.28 0.02
C VAL A 191 -14.96 10.38 -1.20
N GLU A 192 -16.01 10.32 -2.03
CA GLU A 192 -16.00 9.52 -3.27
C GLU A 192 -14.92 9.98 -4.25
N VAL A 193 -14.66 11.29 -4.34
CA VAL A 193 -13.58 11.85 -5.17
C VAL A 193 -12.20 11.54 -4.61
N LEU A 194 -12.03 11.62 -3.28
CA LEU A 194 -10.75 11.34 -2.61
C LEU A 194 -10.43 9.84 -2.53
N MET A 195 -11.47 9.00 -2.42
CA MET A 195 -11.39 7.55 -2.35
C MET A 195 -11.77 6.94 -3.69
N ASP A 196 -11.01 7.27 -4.73
CA ASP A 196 -11.11 6.56 -6.01
C ASP A 196 -10.56 5.13 -5.83
N LYS A 197 -11.45 4.23 -5.40
CA LYS A 197 -11.14 2.84 -5.01
C LYS A 197 -10.36 2.10 -6.08
N GLU A 198 -10.78 2.24 -7.33
CA GLU A 198 -10.15 1.57 -8.46
C GLU A 198 -8.70 2.02 -8.60
N ARG A 199 -8.47 3.33 -8.59
CA ARG A 199 -7.13 3.91 -8.76
C ARG A 199 -6.21 3.67 -7.56
N LEU A 200 -6.73 3.76 -6.34
CA LEU A 200 -5.94 3.41 -5.15
C LEU A 200 -5.50 1.94 -5.18
N ASN A 201 -6.35 1.06 -5.70
CA ASN A 201 -6.07 -0.37 -5.83
C ASN A 201 -5.14 -0.74 -7.00
N THR A 202 -4.82 0.19 -7.90
CA THR A 202 -3.77 0.00 -8.92
C THR A 202 -2.39 0.45 -8.44
N LEU A 203 -2.30 1.23 -7.35
CA LEU A 203 -1.00 1.69 -6.85
C LEU A 203 -0.04 0.51 -6.57
N PRO A 204 1.26 0.64 -6.87
CA PRO A 204 2.24 -0.40 -6.54
C PRO A 204 2.43 -0.66 -5.03
N PRO A 205 3.12 -1.75 -4.64
CA PRO A 205 3.38 -2.09 -3.23
C PRO A 205 4.12 -1.01 -2.44
N TYR A 206 5.00 -0.23 -3.07
CA TYR A 206 5.73 0.86 -2.40
C TYR A 206 4.83 2.05 -1.97
N PHE A 207 3.54 2.03 -2.31
CA PHE A 207 2.50 2.94 -1.78
C PHE A 207 1.63 2.33 -0.69
N GLN A 208 1.92 1.11 -0.21
CA GLN A 208 1.09 0.41 0.77
C GLN A 208 0.85 1.23 2.04
N GLU A 209 1.88 1.89 2.54
CA GLU A 209 1.78 2.74 3.73
C GLU A 209 0.75 3.86 3.54
N ILE A 210 0.70 4.49 2.36
CA ILE A 210 -0.23 5.59 2.08
C ILE A 210 -1.65 5.06 1.92
N ARG A 211 -1.84 3.91 1.26
CA ARG A 211 -3.16 3.24 1.22
C ARG A 211 -3.69 2.97 2.62
N ASN A 212 -2.84 2.47 3.51
CA ASN A 212 -3.21 2.23 4.90
C ASN A 212 -3.56 3.54 5.62
N LYS A 213 -2.76 4.60 5.46
CA LYS A 213 -3.05 5.93 6.03
C LYS A 213 -4.39 6.48 5.55
N MET A 214 -4.69 6.37 4.26
CA MET A 214 -5.99 6.75 3.69
C MET A 214 -7.14 5.95 4.32
N ALA A 215 -7.01 4.63 4.40
CA ALA A 215 -8.03 3.78 5.01
C ALA A 215 -8.29 4.11 6.49
N ILE A 216 -7.24 4.40 7.26
CA ILE A 216 -7.36 4.81 8.67
C ILE A 216 -8.00 6.20 8.80
N ALA A 217 -7.65 7.16 7.94
CA ALA A 217 -8.27 8.48 7.94
C ALA A 217 -9.77 8.40 7.64
N LEU A 218 -10.16 7.62 6.62
CA LEU A 218 -11.56 7.38 6.25
C LEU A 218 -12.33 6.62 7.35
N ARG A 219 -11.67 5.66 8.03
CA ARG A 219 -12.22 4.97 9.19
C ARG A 219 -12.50 5.95 10.33
N ASN A 220 -11.58 6.87 10.61
CA ASN A 220 -11.80 7.90 11.62
C ASN A 220 -12.98 8.82 11.25
N LEU A 221 -13.07 9.23 9.98
CA LEU A 221 -14.22 9.99 9.48
C LEU A 221 -15.55 9.25 9.72
N SER A 222 -15.60 7.96 9.38
CA SER A 222 -16.78 7.12 9.59
C SER A 222 -17.21 7.07 11.07
N VAL A 223 -16.25 6.87 11.98
CA VAL A 223 -16.50 6.86 13.42
C VAL A 223 -17.12 8.18 13.88
N GLU A 224 -16.64 9.32 13.38
CA GLU A 224 -17.19 10.63 13.72
C GLU A 224 -18.57 10.89 13.13
N ILE A 225 -18.81 10.43 11.90
CA ILE A 225 -20.15 10.49 11.28
C ILE A 225 -21.17 9.74 12.16
N ASN A 226 -20.79 8.58 12.68
CA ASN A 226 -21.68 7.83 13.58
C ASN A 226 -21.82 8.52 14.94
N ASN A 227 -20.71 8.86 15.60
CA ASN A 227 -20.72 9.30 16.99
C ASN A 227 -21.25 10.72 17.18
N THR A 228 -20.88 11.63 16.26
CA THR A 228 -21.20 13.05 16.39
C THR A 228 -22.49 13.42 15.66
N ARG A 229 -22.78 12.72 14.56
CA ARG A 229 -23.91 13.05 13.67
C ARG A 229 -25.00 12.00 13.64
N ILE A 230 -24.81 10.89 14.36
CA ILE A 230 -25.80 9.82 14.53
C ILE A 230 -26.25 9.27 13.18
N ASN A 231 -25.33 9.24 12.20
CA ASN A 231 -25.62 8.74 10.85
C ASN A 231 -24.98 7.38 10.61
N LEU A 232 -25.59 6.38 11.24
CA LEU A 232 -25.15 4.98 11.16
C LEU A 232 -25.15 4.41 9.71
N PRO A 233 -26.16 4.66 8.86
CA PRO A 233 -26.14 4.16 7.48
C PRO A 233 -24.91 4.60 6.69
N VAL A 234 -24.53 5.88 6.80
CA VAL A 234 -23.38 6.44 6.07
C VAL A 234 -22.06 5.91 6.64
N ALA A 235 -21.92 5.85 7.96
CA ALA A 235 -20.74 5.26 8.60
C ALA A 235 -20.52 3.80 8.15
N LYS A 236 -21.59 3.00 8.11
CA LYS A 236 -21.52 1.63 7.62
C LYS A 236 -21.09 1.54 6.16
N GLN A 237 -21.71 2.33 5.29
CA GLN A 237 -21.38 2.35 3.87
C GLN A 237 -19.90 2.70 3.67
N LEU A 238 -19.40 3.71 4.39
CA LEU A 238 -18.00 4.10 4.32
C LEU A 238 -17.05 2.98 4.78
N HIS A 239 -17.36 2.25 5.86
CA HIS A 239 -16.57 1.06 6.24
C HIS A 239 -16.56 -0.02 5.16
N GLN A 240 -17.70 -0.29 4.53
CA GLN A 240 -17.77 -1.28 3.44
C GLN A 240 -16.88 -0.86 2.28
N ASP A 241 -16.92 0.42 1.90
CA ASP A 241 -16.06 0.95 0.84
C ASP A 241 -14.58 0.86 1.18
N ILE A 242 -14.19 1.21 2.41
CA ILE A 242 -12.80 1.10 2.88
C ILE A 242 -12.31 -0.36 2.80
N LEU A 243 -13.15 -1.34 3.15
CA LEU A 243 -12.78 -2.76 3.12
C LEU A 243 -12.52 -3.31 1.71
N THR A 244 -12.92 -2.58 0.66
CA THR A 244 -12.58 -2.93 -0.74
C THR A 244 -11.17 -2.47 -1.15
N LEU A 245 -10.51 -1.65 -0.33
CA LEU A 245 -9.14 -1.20 -0.60
C LEU A 245 -8.14 -2.33 -0.35
N LYS A 246 -7.06 -2.37 -1.15
CA LYS A 246 -5.90 -3.26 -0.99
C LYS A 246 -5.00 -2.77 0.14
N ILE A 247 -5.52 -2.79 1.36
CA ILE A 247 -4.82 -2.45 2.60
C ILE A 247 -4.17 -3.70 3.22
N ASP A 248 -3.25 -3.50 4.15
CA ASP A 248 -2.63 -4.63 4.85
C ASP A 248 -3.59 -5.32 5.83
N GLY A 249 -3.19 -6.50 6.32
CA GLY A 249 -4.02 -7.29 7.22
C GLY A 249 -4.32 -6.62 8.56
N VAL A 250 -3.40 -5.79 9.08
CA VAL A 250 -3.55 -5.13 10.39
C VAL A 250 -4.57 -4.00 10.31
N ALA A 251 -4.47 -3.16 9.28
CA ALA A 251 -5.44 -2.13 8.99
C ALA A 251 -6.81 -2.75 8.73
N LYS A 252 -6.87 -3.81 7.92
CA LYS A 252 -8.11 -4.54 7.61
C LYS A 252 -8.78 -5.11 8.86
N GLU A 253 -8.03 -5.76 9.74
CA GLU A 253 -8.56 -6.31 11.00
C GLU A 253 -9.15 -5.20 11.88
N THR A 254 -8.47 -4.06 11.99
CA THR A 254 -8.95 -2.91 12.77
C THR A 254 -10.29 -2.40 12.21
N ILE A 255 -10.37 -2.18 10.90
CA ILE A 255 -11.56 -1.66 10.22
C ILE A 255 -12.73 -2.65 10.33
N LEU A 256 -12.46 -3.97 10.28
CA LEU A 256 -13.47 -5.02 10.46
C LEU A 256 -14.06 -5.00 11.87
N LYS A 257 -13.24 -4.82 12.92
CA LYS A 257 -13.72 -4.72 14.31
C LYS A 257 -14.65 -3.54 14.49
N ASP A 258 -14.32 -2.38 13.94
CA ASP A 258 -15.19 -1.20 14.02
C ASP A 258 -16.49 -1.39 13.23
N TYR A 259 -16.40 -2.01 12.04
CA TYR A 259 -17.59 -2.33 11.27
C TYR A 259 -18.54 -3.27 12.03
N GLU A 260 -17.99 -4.23 12.77
CA GLU A 260 -18.78 -5.11 13.64
C GLU A 260 -19.51 -4.32 14.75
N VAL A 261 -18.87 -3.31 15.34
CA VAL A 261 -19.51 -2.41 16.32
C VAL A 261 -20.68 -1.66 15.69
N LEU A 262 -20.50 -1.08 14.49
CA LEU A 262 -21.58 -0.38 13.78
C LEU A 262 -22.75 -1.30 13.47
N LEU A 263 -22.45 -2.53 13.08
CA LEU A 263 -23.50 -3.53 12.95
C LEU A 263 -24.20 -3.70 14.31
N ASN A 264 -23.50 -3.96 15.41
CA ASN A 264 -24.10 -4.11 16.76
C ASN A 264 -25.10 -3.00 17.10
N ILE A 265 -24.70 -1.75 16.89
CA ILE A 265 -25.58 -0.59 17.09
C ILE A 265 -26.86 -0.69 16.23
N GLU A 266 -26.76 -1.07 14.96
CA GLU A 266 -27.93 -1.21 14.07
C GLU A 266 -28.94 -2.26 14.59
N GLN A 267 -28.43 -3.39 15.07
CA GLN A 267 -29.30 -4.44 15.59
C GLN A 267 -29.89 -4.07 16.93
N GLU A 268 -29.14 -3.43 17.81
CA GLU A 268 -29.67 -2.88 19.07
C GLU A 268 -30.76 -1.84 18.79
N GLN A 269 -30.58 -0.97 17.80
CA GLN A 269 -31.63 -0.02 17.38
C GLN A 269 -32.87 -0.73 16.83
N LYS A 270 -32.71 -1.84 16.09
CA LYS A 270 -33.84 -2.67 15.62
C LYS A 270 -34.53 -3.40 16.78
N ALA A 271 -33.77 -3.90 17.75
CA ALA A 271 -34.27 -4.60 18.93
C ALA A 271 -34.97 -3.66 19.93
N ALA A 272 -34.43 -2.45 20.16
CA ALA A 272 -35.00 -1.43 21.02
C ALA A 272 -36.31 -0.84 20.45
N LYS A 273 -36.53 -0.96 19.14
CA LYS A 273 -37.83 -0.70 18.51
C LYS A 273 -38.88 -1.80 18.79
N GLY A 274 -38.50 -2.88 19.49
CA GLY A 274 -39.40 -3.73 20.27
C GLY A 274 -40.04 -4.94 19.58
N ASP A 275 -39.80 -5.21 18.29
CA ASP A 275 -40.74 -6.06 17.54
C ASP A 275 -40.22 -7.45 17.09
N ASP A 276 -39.04 -7.90 17.52
CA ASP A 276 -38.47 -9.13 16.95
C ASP A 276 -37.76 -10.06 17.97
N PRO A 277 -38.47 -11.07 18.52
CA PRO A 277 -37.90 -12.05 19.45
C PRO A 277 -36.68 -12.82 18.90
N ILE A 278 -36.61 -12.98 17.58
CA ILE A 278 -35.47 -13.64 16.91
C ILE A 278 -34.23 -12.74 17.05
N VAL A 279 -34.37 -11.43 16.88
CA VAL A 279 -33.22 -10.51 17.05
C VAL A 279 -32.66 -10.58 18.47
N ASN A 280 -33.53 -10.59 19.49
CA ASN A 280 -33.11 -10.65 20.89
C ASN A 280 -32.36 -11.97 21.21
N GLN A 281 -32.88 -13.10 20.74
CA GLN A 281 -32.23 -14.40 20.94
C GLN A 281 -30.81 -14.42 20.35
N TYR A 282 -30.67 -13.97 19.11
CA TYR A 282 -29.37 -14.05 18.43
C TYR A 282 -28.40 -12.94 18.83
N LEU A 283 -28.88 -11.79 19.29
CA LEU A 283 -28.02 -10.79 19.93
C LEU A 283 -27.38 -11.35 21.20
N GLU A 284 -28.14 -12.06 22.03
CA GLU A 284 -27.59 -12.70 23.21
C GLU A 284 -26.57 -13.80 22.85
N LEU A 285 -26.85 -14.59 21.80
CA LEU A 285 -25.89 -15.56 21.29
C LEU A 285 -24.59 -14.89 20.80
N ILE A 286 -24.71 -13.80 20.04
CA ILE A 286 -23.58 -13.00 19.54
C ILE A 286 -22.77 -12.42 20.71
N ARG A 287 -23.45 -11.93 21.75
CA ARG A 287 -22.81 -11.40 22.96
C ARG A 287 -22.01 -12.48 23.67
N LEU A 288 -22.61 -13.65 23.91
CA LEU A 288 -21.91 -14.79 24.54
C LEU A 288 -20.74 -15.29 23.68
N LEU A 289 -20.93 -15.41 22.36
CA LEU A 289 -19.86 -15.81 21.45
C LEU A 289 -18.70 -14.80 21.47
N SER A 290 -18.96 -13.51 21.64
CA SER A 290 -17.92 -12.49 21.80
C SER A 290 -17.04 -12.75 23.01
N GLN A 291 -17.65 -13.10 24.16
CA GLN A 291 -16.91 -13.45 25.37
C GLN A 291 -16.02 -14.70 25.15
N ILE A 292 -16.50 -15.67 24.37
CA ILE A 292 -15.72 -16.85 24.00
C ILE A 292 -14.56 -16.49 23.07
N VAL A 293 -14.77 -15.61 22.09
CA VAL A 293 -13.72 -15.11 21.19
C VAL A 293 -12.62 -14.37 21.96
N GLU A 294 -13.01 -13.51 22.90
CA GLU A 294 -12.07 -12.79 23.78
C GLU A 294 -11.30 -13.75 24.68
N ALA A 295 -11.99 -14.72 25.29
CA ALA A 295 -11.33 -15.75 26.08
C ALA A 295 -10.32 -16.53 25.22
N ALA A 296 -10.65 -16.90 23.99
CA ALA A 296 -9.76 -17.63 23.11
C ALA A 296 -8.47 -16.86 22.75
N ALA A 297 -8.45 -15.53 22.87
CA ALA A 297 -7.22 -14.75 22.69
C ALA A 297 -6.21 -14.92 23.85
N ASN A 298 -6.65 -15.43 25.00
CA ASN A 298 -5.78 -15.76 26.13
C ASN A 298 -5.15 -17.16 25.93
N PRO A 299 -3.81 -17.30 25.91
CA PRO A 299 -3.13 -18.59 25.76
C PRO A 299 -3.45 -19.64 26.85
N GLN A 300 -4.01 -19.23 27.99
CA GLN A 300 -4.39 -20.15 29.08
C GLN A 300 -5.82 -20.70 28.94
N THR A 301 -6.55 -20.31 27.91
CA THR A 301 -7.94 -20.72 27.72
C THR A 301 -8.05 -22.21 27.38
N ASN A 302 -9.00 -22.88 28.01
CA ASN A 302 -9.31 -24.28 27.73
C ASN A 302 -10.04 -24.42 26.39
N VAL A 303 -9.29 -24.79 25.34
CA VAL A 303 -9.82 -25.00 23.98
C VAL A 303 -10.90 -26.09 23.93
N GLY A 304 -10.78 -27.14 24.76
CA GLY A 304 -11.83 -28.18 24.86
C GLY A 304 -13.14 -27.63 25.40
N GLY A 305 -13.07 -26.71 26.36
CA GLY A 305 -14.25 -26.00 26.89
C GLY A 305 -14.90 -25.08 25.85
N VAL A 306 -14.09 -24.38 25.03
CA VAL A 306 -14.57 -23.59 23.89
C VAL A 306 -15.35 -24.47 22.92
N LYS A 307 -14.81 -25.65 22.56
CA LYS A 307 -15.48 -26.59 21.67
C LYS A 307 -16.83 -27.05 22.20
N ILE A 308 -16.88 -27.48 23.46
CA ILE A 308 -18.14 -27.90 24.10
C ILE A 308 -19.18 -26.77 24.08
N TRP A 309 -18.76 -25.52 24.30
CA TRP A 309 -19.67 -24.39 24.25
C TRP A 309 -20.19 -24.15 22.83
N ILE A 310 -19.33 -24.16 21.81
CA ILE A 310 -19.73 -23.95 20.42
C ILE A 310 -20.70 -25.04 19.97
N ASP A 311 -20.35 -26.30 20.16
CA ASP A 311 -21.16 -27.46 19.75
C ASP A 311 -22.56 -27.45 20.42
N LYS A 312 -22.67 -26.85 21.61
CA LYS A 312 -23.93 -26.76 22.35
C LYS A 312 -24.80 -25.56 21.94
N ASN A 313 -24.21 -24.43 21.58
CA ASN A 313 -24.93 -23.15 21.46
C ASN A 313 -25.07 -22.65 20.01
N ILE A 314 -24.26 -23.14 19.08
CA ILE A 314 -24.27 -22.69 17.68
C ILE A 314 -24.97 -23.73 16.81
N ASP A 315 -26.20 -23.44 16.40
CA ASP A 315 -26.96 -24.25 15.45
C ASP A 315 -26.91 -23.61 14.05
N ILE A 316 -26.03 -24.14 13.18
CA ILE A 316 -25.85 -23.63 11.82
C ILE A 316 -27.09 -23.84 10.95
N ALA A 317 -27.88 -24.88 11.18
CA ALA A 317 -29.11 -25.10 10.43
C ALA A 317 -30.15 -24.04 10.80
N ALA A 318 -30.33 -23.75 12.09
CA ALA A 318 -31.21 -22.70 12.56
C ALA A 318 -30.76 -21.30 12.10
N ILE A 319 -29.46 -20.99 12.18
CA ILE A 319 -28.90 -19.73 11.70
C ILE A 319 -29.11 -19.59 10.18
N SER A 320 -28.85 -20.64 9.41
CA SER A 320 -29.02 -20.64 7.95
C SER A 320 -30.48 -20.46 7.55
N ALA A 321 -31.42 -21.00 8.32
CA ALA A 321 -32.85 -20.88 8.09
C ALA A 321 -33.42 -19.48 8.38
N LEU A 322 -32.64 -18.57 8.99
CA LEU A 322 -33.12 -17.21 9.24
C LEU A 322 -33.46 -16.48 7.93
N ASP A 323 -34.58 -15.75 7.96
CA ASP A 323 -35.05 -14.89 6.87
C ASP A 323 -33.98 -13.88 6.43
N GLY A 324 -34.06 -13.44 5.17
CA GLY A 324 -33.20 -12.41 4.59
C GLY A 324 -33.17 -11.09 5.38
N LYS A 325 -34.22 -10.74 6.13
CA LYS A 325 -34.19 -9.55 7.03
C LYS A 325 -33.17 -9.68 8.17
N TYR A 326 -32.70 -10.88 8.48
CA TYR A 326 -31.72 -11.18 9.52
C TYR A 326 -30.30 -11.44 8.98
N LYS A 327 -30.01 -11.09 7.72
CA LYS A 327 -28.67 -11.25 7.12
C LYS A 327 -27.53 -10.72 8.01
N ALA A 328 -27.74 -9.60 8.69
CA ALA A 328 -26.74 -9.04 9.60
C ALA A 328 -26.40 -9.97 10.79
N ILE A 329 -27.35 -10.78 11.26
CA ILE A 329 -27.12 -11.78 12.32
C ILE A 329 -26.23 -12.89 11.78
N LYS A 330 -26.59 -13.43 10.60
CA LYS A 330 -25.82 -14.47 9.90
C LYS A 330 -24.38 -14.03 9.69
N TYR A 331 -24.19 -12.81 9.18
CA TYR A 331 -22.89 -12.21 8.94
C TYR A 331 -22.04 -12.14 10.21
N ARG A 332 -22.59 -11.62 11.32
CA ARG A 332 -21.82 -11.49 12.56
C ARG A 332 -21.41 -12.81 13.16
N LEU A 333 -22.31 -13.79 13.15
CA LEU A 333 -21.99 -15.12 13.63
C LEU A 333 -20.87 -15.73 12.78
N ALA A 334 -20.93 -15.56 11.45
CA ALA A 334 -19.88 -16.03 10.55
C ALA A 334 -18.51 -15.37 10.86
N ILE A 335 -18.47 -14.03 10.99
CA ILE A 335 -17.24 -13.30 11.30
C ILE A 335 -16.70 -13.70 12.67
N LYS A 336 -17.53 -13.77 13.71
CA LYS A 336 -17.09 -14.17 15.06
C LYS A 336 -16.54 -15.59 15.10
N LEU A 337 -17.16 -16.53 14.39
CA LEU A 337 -16.66 -17.89 14.26
C LEU A 337 -15.30 -17.92 13.53
N SER A 338 -15.13 -17.08 12.50
CA SER A 338 -13.85 -16.92 11.82
C SER A 338 -12.77 -16.34 12.73
N THR A 339 -13.09 -15.27 13.47
CA THR A 339 -12.18 -14.64 14.44
C THR A 339 -11.81 -15.59 15.56
N LEU A 340 -12.77 -16.39 16.05
CA LEU A 340 -12.51 -17.46 17.01
C LEU A 340 -11.47 -18.44 16.45
N GLY A 341 -11.66 -18.87 15.20
CA GLY A 341 -10.70 -19.76 14.53
C GLY A 341 -9.30 -19.14 14.44
N GLY A 342 -9.22 -17.88 14.03
CA GLY A 342 -7.96 -17.11 14.00
C GLY A 342 -7.27 -17.03 15.37
N ASN A 343 -8.02 -16.73 16.45
CA ASN A 343 -7.47 -16.67 17.81
C ASN A 343 -6.93 -18.03 18.29
N LEU A 344 -7.66 -19.11 18.00
CA LEU A 344 -7.22 -20.47 18.36
C LEU A 344 -5.98 -20.90 17.58
N TRP A 345 -5.84 -20.50 16.33
CA TRP A 345 -4.60 -20.70 15.59
C TRP A 345 -3.46 -19.88 16.19
N LYS A 346 -3.66 -18.57 16.34
CA LYS A 346 -2.63 -17.61 16.76
C LYS A 346 -2.10 -17.88 18.17
N HIS A 347 -2.98 -18.17 19.12
CA HIS A 347 -2.62 -18.26 20.54
C HIS A 347 -2.50 -19.68 21.06
N HIS A 348 -3.12 -20.66 20.40
CA HIS A 348 -3.15 -22.06 20.86
C HIS A 348 -2.54 -23.04 19.87
N ARG A 349 -2.16 -22.60 18.66
CA ARG A 349 -1.69 -23.45 17.55
C ARG A 349 -2.62 -24.64 17.26
N ASN A 350 -3.91 -24.50 17.57
CA ASN A 350 -4.89 -25.57 17.38
C ASN A 350 -5.53 -25.44 15.99
N LYS A 351 -4.85 -26.03 15.00
CA LYS A 351 -5.27 -26.01 13.60
C LYS A 351 -6.66 -26.61 13.40
N GLU A 352 -6.91 -27.79 13.96
CA GLU A 352 -8.17 -28.52 13.78
C GLU A 352 -9.37 -27.68 14.24
N ALA A 353 -9.30 -27.09 15.44
CA ALA A 353 -10.35 -26.23 15.96
C ALA A 353 -10.49 -24.95 15.14
N ALA A 354 -9.35 -24.34 14.73
CA ALA A 354 -9.35 -23.13 13.92
C ALA A 354 -10.08 -23.32 12.58
N TYR A 355 -9.77 -24.41 11.86
CA TYR A 355 -10.43 -24.77 10.62
C TYR A 355 -11.92 -25.10 10.84
N SER A 356 -12.23 -25.89 11.86
CA SER A 356 -13.60 -26.31 12.13
C SER A 356 -14.55 -25.12 12.31
N TYR A 357 -14.11 -24.02 12.96
CA TYR A 357 -14.98 -22.85 13.16
C TYR A 357 -15.08 -21.95 11.93
N ILE A 358 -14.02 -21.83 11.12
CA ILE A 358 -14.11 -21.13 9.83
C ILE A 358 -15.04 -21.90 8.88
N GLU A 359 -14.92 -23.23 8.81
CA GLU A 359 -15.85 -24.06 8.01
C GLU A 359 -17.27 -24.05 8.56
N MET A 360 -17.44 -23.88 9.86
CA MET A 360 -18.74 -23.66 10.47
C MET A 360 -19.35 -22.32 10.03
N ALA A 361 -18.54 -21.26 9.93
CA ALA A 361 -18.96 -19.97 9.38
C ALA A 361 -19.33 -20.05 7.88
N GLU A 362 -18.51 -20.74 7.08
CA GLU A 362 -18.73 -20.92 5.63
C GLU A 362 -20.04 -21.66 5.32
N ARG A 363 -20.49 -22.54 6.23
CA ARG A 363 -21.73 -23.30 6.09
C ARG A 363 -23.00 -22.49 6.35
N ILE A 364 -22.89 -21.26 6.86
CA ILE A 364 -24.07 -20.40 7.06
C ILE A 364 -24.63 -19.97 5.70
N GLN A 365 -25.86 -20.35 5.39
CA GLN A 365 -26.48 -20.03 4.10
C GLN A 365 -27.00 -18.58 4.02
N GLY A 366 -26.88 -17.99 2.84
CA GLY A 366 -27.36 -16.63 2.55
C GLY A 366 -26.37 -15.53 2.95
N LEU A 367 -25.09 -15.89 3.14
CA LEU A 367 -23.99 -14.94 3.20
C LEU A 367 -23.73 -14.34 1.81
N GLU A 368 -23.31 -13.08 1.80
CA GLU A 368 -22.94 -12.37 0.56
C GLU A 368 -21.56 -12.82 0.08
N ALA A 369 -21.30 -12.66 -1.22
CA ALA A 369 -20.07 -13.16 -1.86
C ALA A 369 -18.81 -12.59 -1.19
N GLU A 370 -18.86 -11.33 -0.80
CA GLU A 370 -17.80 -10.61 -0.10
C GLU A 370 -17.50 -11.23 1.28
N THR A 371 -18.53 -11.73 1.97
CA THR A 371 -18.35 -12.39 3.27
C THR A 371 -17.68 -13.75 3.10
N LEU A 372 -18.11 -14.51 2.09
CA LEU A 372 -17.51 -15.81 1.77
C LEU A 372 -16.05 -15.65 1.34
N GLU A 373 -15.72 -14.58 0.63
CA GLU A 373 -14.34 -14.24 0.28
C GLU A 373 -13.51 -13.93 1.54
N LEU A 374 -14.04 -13.17 2.50
CA LEU A 374 -13.35 -12.89 3.77
C LEU A 374 -13.04 -14.18 4.56
N LEU A 375 -14.00 -15.11 4.63
CA LEU A 375 -13.80 -16.41 5.29
C LEU A 375 -12.73 -17.24 4.58
N SER A 376 -12.76 -17.25 3.24
CA SER A 376 -11.77 -17.93 2.41
C SER A 376 -10.36 -17.37 2.62
N GLN A 377 -10.23 -16.05 2.73
CA GLN A 377 -8.96 -15.37 3.03
C GLN A 377 -8.43 -15.74 4.42
N ALA A 378 -9.27 -15.76 5.45
CA ALA A 378 -8.88 -16.16 6.79
C ALA A 378 -8.38 -17.61 6.83
N LYS A 379 -9.08 -18.51 6.14
CA LYS A 379 -8.68 -19.92 5.96
C LYS A 379 -7.32 -20.06 5.26
N PHE A 380 -7.09 -19.24 4.23
CA PHE A 380 -5.83 -19.22 3.49
C PHE A 380 -4.66 -18.70 4.34
N GLN A 381 -4.87 -17.67 5.16
CA GLN A 381 -3.84 -17.13 6.04
C GLN A 381 -3.31 -18.20 7.01
N ILE A 382 -4.21 -18.93 7.68
CA ILE A 382 -3.84 -20.04 8.58
C ILE A 382 -3.02 -21.10 7.82
N PHE A 383 -3.39 -21.39 6.57
CA PHE A 383 -2.67 -22.36 5.73
C PHE A 383 -1.26 -21.89 5.34
N SER A 384 -1.12 -20.60 5.04
CA SER A 384 0.17 -20.02 4.63
C SER A 384 1.17 -19.92 5.77
N GLU A 385 0.71 -19.62 6.98
CA GLU A 385 1.55 -19.55 8.19
C GLU A 385 2.00 -20.92 8.69
N ASP A 386 1.24 -21.97 8.43
CA ASP A 386 1.63 -23.35 8.74
C ASP A 386 2.87 -23.77 7.92
N ARG A 387 2.91 -23.39 6.63
CA ARG A 387 4.01 -23.71 5.71
C ARG A 387 5.33 -23.03 6.05
N SER A 388 5.29 -21.82 6.63
CA SER A 388 6.50 -21.12 7.08
C SER A 388 7.05 -21.65 8.41
N SER A 389 6.27 -22.41 9.19
CA SER A 389 6.72 -22.97 10.47
C SER A 389 7.44 -24.33 10.38
N VAL A 390 7.48 -24.94 9.19
CA VAL A 390 8.05 -26.30 8.97
C VAL A 390 9.51 -26.28 8.48
N GLY A 391 10.12 -25.10 8.30
CA GLY A 391 11.51 -25.02 7.83
C GLY A 391 12.27 -23.85 8.40
N GLU A 392 12.81 -24.00 9.61
CA GLU A 392 14.05 -23.32 10.03
C GLU A 392 14.53 -23.94 11.35
N HIS A 393 15.49 -24.86 11.24
CA HIS A 393 16.41 -25.15 12.34
C HIS A 393 17.61 -24.24 12.12
N ASP A 394 17.56 -23.05 12.71
CA ASP A 394 18.71 -22.13 12.74
C ASP A 394 19.58 -22.48 13.97
N PRO A 395 20.83 -22.98 13.77
CA PRO A 395 21.71 -23.38 14.87
C PRO A 395 22.37 -22.18 15.57
N ASP A 396 22.27 -20.96 15.04
CA ASP A 396 22.91 -19.79 15.63
C ASP A 396 21.88 -18.73 16.02
N GLY A 397 21.45 -18.81 17.27
CA GLY A 397 20.52 -17.85 17.86
C GLY A 397 21.05 -16.41 17.76
N SER A 398 20.45 -15.60 16.90
CA SER A 398 20.53 -14.14 17.02
C SER A 398 19.24 -13.40 16.62
N ASN A 399 18.68 -12.72 17.63
CA ASN A 399 18.12 -11.36 17.63
C ASN A 399 16.92 -10.92 16.76
N GLU A 400 16.13 -11.78 16.13
CA GLU A 400 14.88 -11.28 15.50
C GLU A 400 13.77 -10.93 16.54
N LYS A 401 13.74 -11.64 17.67
CA LYS A 401 12.75 -11.43 18.75
C LYS A 401 13.03 -10.16 19.56
N THR A 402 14.29 -9.75 19.65
CA THR A 402 14.73 -8.55 20.37
C THR A 402 14.41 -7.28 19.57
N LEU A 403 14.48 -7.33 18.24
CA LEU A 403 14.14 -6.20 17.37
C LEU A 403 12.62 -5.91 17.34
N LYS A 404 11.79 -6.96 17.30
CA LYS A 404 10.32 -6.84 17.38
C LYS A 404 9.83 -6.27 18.71
N ASN A 405 10.48 -6.61 19.83
CA ASN A 405 10.12 -6.07 21.14
C ASN A 405 10.56 -4.61 21.34
N MET A 406 11.66 -4.17 20.70
CA MET A 406 12.08 -2.76 20.72
C MET A 406 11.17 -1.84 19.89
N LEU A 407 10.65 -2.33 18.75
CA LEU A 407 9.71 -1.57 17.92
C LEU A 407 8.35 -1.35 18.61
N TRP A 408 7.87 -2.30 19.41
CA TRP A 408 6.64 -2.17 20.19
C TRP A 408 6.79 -1.22 21.39
N GLY A 409 7.97 -1.20 22.04
CA GLY A 409 8.27 -0.27 23.12
C GLY A 409 8.30 1.20 22.68
N ALA A 410 8.81 1.46 21.47
CA ALA A 410 8.85 2.82 20.90
C ALA A 410 7.45 3.32 20.49
N PHE A 411 6.57 2.44 20.02
CA PHE A 411 5.21 2.79 19.60
C PHE A 411 4.28 3.13 20.78
N ALA A 412 4.46 2.48 21.93
CA ALA A 412 3.67 2.75 23.13
C ALA A 412 4.00 4.13 23.76
N ILE A 413 5.26 4.57 23.68
CA ILE A 413 5.71 5.84 24.27
C ILE A 413 5.20 7.05 23.47
N ILE A 414 5.06 6.92 22.14
CA ILE A 414 4.54 7.99 21.28
C ILE A 414 3.03 8.20 21.50
N ILE A 415 2.27 7.13 21.76
CA ILE A 415 0.83 7.21 22.04
C ILE A 415 0.56 7.81 23.43
N SER A 416 1.37 7.50 24.45
CA SER A 416 1.23 8.10 25.78
C SER A 416 1.57 9.61 25.82
N LEU A 417 2.51 10.08 24.99
CA LEU A 417 2.87 11.50 24.91
C LEU A 417 1.81 12.36 24.20
N LEU A 418 1.02 11.78 23.30
CA LEU A 418 -0.08 12.49 22.63
C LEU A 418 -1.34 12.57 23.50
N LEU A 419 -1.58 11.58 24.36
CA LEU A 419 -2.74 11.58 25.27
C LEU A 419 -2.56 12.51 26.49
N PHE A 420 -1.33 12.75 26.95
CA PHE A 420 -1.09 13.65 28.08
C PHE A 420 -1.17 15.16 27.73
N LYS A 421 -1.06 15.52 26.44
CA LYS A 421 -1.21 16.92 25.99
C LYS A 421 -2.66 17.35 25.75
N ALA A 422 -3.60 16.42 25.80
CA ALA A 422 -5.04 16.68 25.61
C ALA A 422 -5.83 16.84 26.93
N CYS A 423 -5.15 16.80 28.09
CA CYS A 423 -5.77 16.97 29.41
C CYS A 423 -5.05 18.01 30.30
N SER A 424 -4.43 19.03 29.69
CA SER A 424 -3.95 20.23 30.38
C SER A 424 -4.61 21.48 29.82
#